data_AF-A0AAW6CT97-F1
#
_entry.id   AF-A0AAW6CT97-F1
#
_cell.length_a   1.000
_cell.length_b   1.000
_cell.length_c   1.000
_cell.angle_alpha   90.00
_cell.angle_beta   90.00
_cell.angle_gamma   90.00
#
_symmetry.space_group_name_H-M   'P 1'
#
loop_
_entity.id
_entity.type
_entity.pdbx_description
1 polymer ?
#
loop_
_entity_poly.entity_id
_entity_poly.type
_entity_poly.pdbx_seq_one_letter_code
_entity_poly.pdbx_strand_id
1 'polypeptide(L)'
;MAKDHKEHIHYIRKASNTVEPSDDEEKDLFTLANRVPFDDRVNHQADISDLNITLIQNYLKEVKRSLYEKSKNGDFIEVCHDMNIISNLPEYVKPKNVGLMFFSMEPDKFFPYTQIDIVQFPDGLGGNDIIENTFKGPIHQQLRAALQFIKNMIITEKVIKHPDRAEADRFFNYPFAAIEEALSNAVYHRAYDIREPIEVRVERDRIEIISFPGPDRSVTQEGLKHYRVSNRRYRNRRIGDFLKELHLTEGRNTGFKKILDALEANGSPKPEFETDENHSYFISRLFIHEGFLVDENKRSQKGAKKRSRS
;
A
#
# COMPACT_ATOMS: atom_id res chain seq x y z
N MET A 1 17.41 -42.17 -27.80
CA MET A 1 16.03 -42.22 -27.28
C MET A 1 15.65 -40.80 -26.90
N ALA A 2 14.72 -40.19 -27.64
CA ALA A 2 14.24 -38.84 -27.38
C ALA A 2 13.42 -38.86 -26.08
N LYS A 3 13.73 -37.94 -25.15
CA LYS A 3 12.91 -37.74 -23.95
C LYS A 3 11.59 -37.11 -24.38
N ASP A 4 10.51 -37.84 -24.14
CA ASP A 4 9.12 -37.41 -24.27
C ASP A 4 8.89 -36.23 -23.29
N HIS A 5 8.92 -35.00 -23.79
CA HIS A 5 8.53 -33.82 -23.04
C HIS A 5 7.01 -33.84 -22.92
N LYS A 6 6.49 -34.40 -21.82
CA LYS A 6 5.09 -34.21 -21.44
C LYS A 6 4.89 -32.76 -21.05
N GLU A 7 4.35 -31.96 -21.96
CA GLU A 7 3.77 -30.66 -21.61
C GLU A 7 2.57 -30.90 -20.71
N HIS A 8 2.71 -30.54 -19.44
CA HIS A 8 1.61 -30.54 -18.49
C HIS A 8 0.83 -29.24 -18.69
N ILE A 9 -0.31 -29.33 -19.37
CA ILE A 9 -1.21 -28.18 -19.55
C ILE A 9 -2.04 -28.03 -18.26
N HIS A 10 -1.92 -26.86 -17.63
CA HIS A 10 -2.68 -26.51 -16.43
C HIS A 10 -4.09 -26.04 -16.82
N TYR A 11 -5.10 -26.29 -15.98
CA TYR A 11 -6.48 -25.84 -16.24
C TYR A 11 -7.10 -25.26 -14.97
N ILE A 12 -7.89 -24.21 -15.13
CA ILE A 12 -8.67 -23.57 -14.06
C ILE A 12 -10.17 -23.65 -14.32
N ARG A 13 -10.95 -23.71 -13.23
CA ARG A 13 -12.41 -23.67 -13.30
C ARG A 13 -12.90 -22.24 -13.13
N LYS A 14 -13.43 -21.65 -14.21
CA LYS A 14 -14.13 -20.35 -14.20
C LYS A 14 -15.63 -20.62 -14.31
N ALA A 15 -16.34 -20.48 -13.19
CA ALA A 15 -17.75 -20.84 -13.06
C ALA A 15 -18.04 -22.29 -13.51
N SER A 16 -18.79 -22.46 -14.59
CA SER A 16 -19.16 -23.77 -15.14
C SER A 16 -18.12 -24.35 -16.12
N ASN A 17 -17.12 -23.55 -16.52
CA ASN A 17 -16.18 -23.90 -17.58
C ASN A 17 -14.79 -24.25 -17.03
N THR A 18 -14.12 -25.19 -17.69
CA THR A 18 -12.70 -25.49 -17.49
C THR A 18 -11.93 -24.85 -18.63
N VAL A 19 -11.04 -23.91 -18.33
CA VAL A 19 -10.26 -23.15 -19.31
C VAL A 19 -8.78 -23.21 -18.96
N GLU A 20 -7.92 -23.07 -19.96
CA GLU A 20 -6.48 -22.89 -19.75
C GLU A 20 -6.23 -21.53 -19.05
N PRO A 21 -5.41 -21.48 -17.99
CA PRO A 21 -5.06 -20.23 -17.32
C PRO A 21 -4.17 -19.38 -18.24
N SER A 22 -4.29 -18.05 -18.17
CA SER A 22 -3.21 -17.19 -18.68
C SER A 22 -1.93 -17.35 -17.85
N ASP A 23 -0.78 -16.91 -18.37
CA ASP A 23 0.50 -16.93 -17.64
C ASP A 23 0.40 -16.29 -16.24
N ASP A 24 -0.38 -15.22 -16.10
CA ASP A 24 -0.58 -14.53 -14.83
C ASP A 24 -1.53 -15.32 -13.90
N GLU A 25 -2.56 -15.97 -14.44
CA GLU A 25 -3.40 -16.90 -13.69
C GLU A 25 -2.58 -18.07 -13.14
N GLU A 26 -1.69 -18.61 -13.96
CA GLU A 26 -0.86 -19.73 -13.61
C GLU A 26 0.15 -19.35 -12.51
N LYS A 27 0.79 -18.19 -12.63
CA LYS A 27 1.67 -17.64 -11.57
C LYS A 27 0.92 -17.38 -10.27
N ASP A 28 -0.29 -16.82 -10.33
CA ASP A 28 -1.13 -16.60 -9.14
C ASP A 28 -1.50 -17.95 -8.48
N LEU A 29 -1.89 -18.96 -9.27
CA LEU A 29 -2.18 -20.31 -8.77
C LEU A 29 -0.97 -20.93 -8.11
N PHE A 30 0.21 -20.87 -8.74
CA PHE A 30 1.44 -21.38 -8.15
C PHE A 30 1.80 -20.62 -6.87
N THR A 31 1.58 -19.30 -6.83
CA THR A 31 1.80 -18.49 -5.63
C THR A 31 0.83 -18.87 -4.51
N LEU A 32 -0.43 -19.14 -4.84
CA LEU A 32 -1.47 -19.59 -3.89
C LEU A 32 -1.32 -21.07 -3.47
N ALA A 33 -0.73 -21.90 -4.32
CA ALA A 33 -0.46 -23.32 -4.09
C ALA A 33 0.88 -23.55 -3.37
N ASN A 34 1.83 -22.63 -3.51
CA ASN A 34 3.04 -22.58 -2.72
C ASN A 34 2.66 -22.47 -1.24
N ARG A 35 3.05 -23.47 -0.43
CA ARG A 35 2.69 -23.52 1.00
C ARG A 35 3.27 -22.36 1.81
N VAL A 36 4.32 -21.71 1.32
CA VAL A 36 5.00 -20.60 2.00
C VAL A 36 4.83 -19.31 1.17
N PRO A 37 4.07 -18.33 1.67
CA PRO A 37 3.90 -17.02 1.03
C PRO A 37 5.23 -16.28 0.82
N PHE A 38 5.31 -15.39 -0.17
CA PHE A 38 6.56 -14.74 -0.58
C PHE A 38 7.30 -14.05 0.58
N ASP A 39 6.57 -13.35 1.45
CA ASP A 39 7.14 -12.65 2.60
C ASP A 39 7.76 -13.59 3.65
N ASP A 40 7.30 -14.82 3.76
CA ASP A 40 7.81 -15.82 4.70
C ASP A 40 8.89 -16.75 4.09
N ARG A 41 9.22 -16.58 2.79
CA ARG A 41 10.29 -17.34 2.13
C ARG A 41 11.68 -16.90 2.60
N VAL A 42 12.60 -17.86 2.59
CA VAL A 42 14.04 -17.61 2.82
C VAL A 42 14.62 -16.88 1.61
N ASN A 43 15.37 -15.82 1.87
CA ASN A 43 16.13 -15.13 0.85
C ASN A 43 17.54 -15.73 0.78
N HIS A 44 17.84 -16.45 -0.30
CA HIS A 44 19.13 -17.10 -0.48
C HIS A 44 20.25 -16.14 -0.91
N GLN A 45 19.91 -14.95 -1.40
CA GLN A 45 20.86 -13.94 -1.86
C GLN A 45 21.37 -13.04 -0.72
N ALA A 46 20.58 -12.88 0.34
CA ALA A 46 20.93 -12.07 1.49
C ALA A 46 21.76 -12.84 2.52
N ASP A 47 22.47 -12.11 3.37
CA ASP A 47 23.15 -12.61 4.55
C ASP A 47 22.58 -11.95 5.81
N ILE A 48 22.90 -12.52 6.98
CA ILE A 48 22.41 -11.99 8.26
C ILE A 48 22.87 -10.55 8.51
N SER A 49 24.02 -10.15 7.96
CA SER A 49 24.52 -8.77 8.02
C SER A 49 23.64 -7.76 7.30
N ASP A 50 22.73 -8.20 6.42
CA ASP A 50 21.77 -7.32 5.74
C ASP A 50 20.59 -6.91 6.64
N LEU A 51 20.43 -7.59 7.78
CA LEU A 51 19.51 -7.21 8.84
C LEU A 51 20.19 -6.23 9.80
N ASN A 52 19.51 -5.13 10.08
CA ASN A 52 19.98 -4.07 10.93
C ASN A 52 19.40 -4.19 12.34
N ILE A 53 20.29 -4.44 13.31
CA ILE A 53 19.91 -4.57 14.73
C ILE A 53 19.21 -3.32 15.27
N THR A 54 19.60 -2.11 14.84
CA THR A 54 18.97 -0.88 15.32
C THR A 54 17.52 -0.76 14.84
N LEU A 55 17.22 -1.15 13.60
CA LEU A 55 15.84 -1.22 13.10
C LEU A 55 15.01 -2.22 13.91
N ILE A 56 15.57 -3.39 14.20
CA ILE A 56 14.93 -4.41 15.03
C ILE A 56 14.68 -3.90 16.46
N GLN A 57 15.68 -3.30 17.09
CA GLN A 57 15.57 -2.76 18.44
C GLN A 57 14.51 -1.64 18.52
N ASN A 58 14.46 -0.75 17.53
CA ASN A 58 13.46 0.31 17.46
C ASN A 58 12.04 -0.27 17.35
N TYR A 59 11.86 -1.28 16.49
CA TYR A 59 10.59 -2.00 16.37
C TYR A 59 10.19 -2.68 17.69
N LEU A 60 11.09 -3.47 18.28
CA LEU A 60 10.82 -4.20 19.53
C LEU A 60 10.51 -3.26 20.69
N LYS A 61 11.15 -2.08 20.74
CA LYS A 61 10.85 -1.05 21.75
C LYS A 61 9.41 -0.54 21.63
N GLU A 62 8.89 -0.43 20.42
CA GLU A 62 7.53 0.04 20.15
C GLU A 62 6.49 -1.04 20.45
N VAL A 63 6.72 -2.29 20.04
CA VAL A 63 5.65 -3.32 20.03
C VAL A 63 5.84 -4.47 21.03
N LYS A 64 7.09 -4.80 21.41
CA LYS A 64 7.43 -6.02 22.18
C LYS A 64 8.58 -5.76 23.18
N ARG A 65 8.26 -5.01 24.25
CA ARG A 65 9.23 -4.54 25.26
C ARG A 65 10.06 -5.65 25.92
N SER A 66 9.52 -6.87 26.06
CA SER A 66 10.26 -8.02 26.62
C SER A 66 11.39 -8.52 25.71
N LEU A 67 11.14 -8.63 24.40
CA LEU A 67 12.17 -8.97 23.41
C LEU A 67 13.17 -7.83 23.23
N TYR A 68 12.74 -6.57 23.40
CA TYR A 68 13.64 -5.42 23.39
C TYR A 68 14.74 -5.53 24.46
N GLU A 69 14.39 -5.92 25.70
CA GLU A 69 15.40 -6.11 26.75
C GLU A 69 16.37 -7.24 26.42
N LYS A 70 15.88 -8.35 25.85
CA LYS A 70 16.76 -9.41 25.32
C LYS A 70 17.70 -8.88 24.24
N SER A 71 17.21 -8.05 23.32
CA SER A 71 18.00 -7.54 22.19
C SER A 71 19.15 -6.59 22.56
N LYS A 72 19.20 -6.11 23.82
CA LYS A 72 20.33 -5.31 24.31
C LYS A 72 21.55 -6.15 24.71
N ASN A 73 21.30 -7.37 25.19
CA ASN A 73 22.32 -8.22 25.83
C ASN A 73 22.45 -9.61 25.19
N GLY A 74 21.48 -10.02 24.38
CA GLY A 74 21.35 -11.36 23.81
C GLY A 74 21.99 -11.50 22.43
N ASP A 75 22.05 -12.75 21.96
CA ASP A 75 22.53 -13.08 20.62
C ASP A 75 21.55 -12.54 19.55
N PHE A 76 22.07 -11.73 18.62
CA PHE A 76 21.31 -11.18 17.50
C PHE A 76 20.53 -12.25 16.73
N ILE A 77 21.12 -13.44 16.57
CA ILE A 77 20.50 -14.57 15.88
C ILE A 77 19.28 -15.07 16.65
N GLU A 78 19.37 -15.19 17.97
CA GLU A 78 18.25 -15.63 18.81
C GLU A 78 17.08 -14.66 18.73
N VAL A 79 17.35 -13.34 18.75
CA VAL A 79 16.30 -12.32 18.59
C VAL A 79 15.63 -12.42 17.22
N CYS A 80 16.42 -12.56 16.16
CA CYS A 80 15.88 -12.72 14.80
C CYS A 80 15.06 -14.01 14.66
N HIS A 81 15.47 -15.09 15.34
CA HIS A 81 14.76 -16.35 15.38
C HIS A 81 13.43 -16.21 16.14
N ASP A 82 13.42 -15.58 17.32
CA ASP A 82 12.22 -15.32 18.14
C ASP A 82 11.21 -14.45 17.38
N MET A 83 11.68 -13.52 16.56
CA MET A 83 10.84 -12.70 15.68
C MET A 83 10.37 -13.47 14.43
N ASN A 84 10.90 -14.66 14.17
CA ASN A 84 10.67 -15.46 12.97
C ASN A 84 10.92 -14.66 11.69
N ILE A 85 12.09 -14.00 11.63
CA ILE A 85 12.58 -13.23 10.48
C ILE A 85 13.82 -13.84 9.82
N ILE A 86 14.31 -14.96 10.35
CA ILE A 86 15.37 -15.79 9.77
C ILE A 86 14.92 -17.25 9.71
N SER A 87 15.59 -18.05 8.88
CA SER A 87 15.57 -19.51 8.97
C SER A 87 16.89 -19.96 9.56
N ASN A 88 16.83 -20.79 10.61
CA ASN A 88 17.98 -21.27 11.36
C ASN A 88 18.13 -22.79 11.13
N LEU A 89 18.86 -23.17 10.09
CA LEU A 89 19.29 -24.55 9.86
C LEU A 89 20.74 -24.70 10.36
N PRO A 90 21.19 -25.91 10.80
CA PRO A 90 22.46 -26.12 11.50
C PRO A 90 23.71 -25.52 10.83
N GLU A 91 23.73 -25.44 9.50
CA GLU A 91 24.85 -24.91 8.70
C GLU A 91 24.44 -23.69 7.85
N TYR A 92 23.20 -23.21 8.02
CA TYR A 92 22.57 -22.31 7.07
C TYR A 92 21.58 -21.38 7.77
N VAL A 93 22.07 -20.21 8.18
CA VAL A 93 21.24 -19.15 8.77
C VAL A 93 21.04 -18.06 7.73
N LYS A 94 19.79 -17.83 7.33
CA LYS A 94 19.46 -16.84 6.28
C LYS A 94 18.24 -16.00 6.64
N PRO A 95 18.21 -14.72 6.23
CA PRO A 95 17.03 -13.89 6.36
C PRO A 95 15.82 -14.45 5.62
N LYS A 96 14.64 -14.21 6.17
CA LYS A 96 13.38 -14.28 5.42
C LYS A 96 13.10 -12.94 4.76
N ASN A 97 12.30 -12.95 3.70
CA ASN A 97 11.97 -11.75 2.94
C ASN A 97 11.34 -10.65 3.81
N VAL A 98 10.40 -11.00 4.72
CA VAL A 98 9.80 -10.04 5.66
C VAL A 98 10.84 -9.39 6.58
N GLY A 99 11.87 -10.15 6.97
CA GLY A 99 12.98 -9.63 7.76
C GLY A 99 13.71 -8.52 7.03
N LEU A 100 14.06 -8.76 5.77
CA LEU A 100 14.73 -7.76 4.92
C LEU A 100 13.84 -6.55 4.65
N MET A 101 12.54 -6.75 4.36
CA MET A 101 11.61 -5.66 4.07
C MET A 101 11.41 -4.69 5.24
N PHE A 102 11.43 -5.19 6.49
CA PHE A 102 11.25 -4.34 7.67
C PHE A 102 12.56 -3.93 8.33
N PHE A 103 13.62 -4.71 8.19
CA PHE A 103 14.82 -4.56 9.01
C PHE A 103 16.11 -4.48 8.19
N SER A 104 16.04 -4.26 6.88
CA SER A 104 17.19 -3.82 6.08
C SER A 104 17.11 -2.33 5.78
N MET A 105 18.25 -1.64 5.75
CA MET A 105 18.30 -0.23 5.36
C MET A 105 17.97 -0.03 3.87
N GLU A 106 18.24 -1.03 3.03
CA GLU A 106 18.11 -0.97 1.56
C GLU A 106 17.39 -2.24 1.05
N PRO A 107 16.10 -2.42 1.38
CA PRO A 107 15.35 -3.61 0.94
C PRO A 107 15.19 -3.67 -0.59
N ASP A 108 15.31 -2.55 -1.28
CA ASP A 108 15.27 -2.46 -2.75
C ASP A 108 16.41 -3.21 -3.45
N LYS A 109 17.51 -3.51 -2.75
CA LYS A 109 18.58 -4.41 -3.23
C LYS A 109 18.08 -5.84 -3.49
N PHE A 110 17.13 -6.30 -2.68
CA PHE A 110 16.56 -7.65 -2.75
C PHE A 110 15.20 -7.67 -3.45
N PHE A 111 14.46 -6.57 -3.34
CA PHE A 111 13.11 -6.41 -3.88
C PHE A 111 13.04 -5.09 -4.69
N PRO A 112 13.53 -5.08 -5.94
CA PRO A 112 13.57 -3.86 -6.75
C PRO A 112 12.20 -3.18 -6.81
N TYR A 113 12.22 -1.84 -6.81
CA TYR A 113 11.02 -0.99 -6.79
C TYR A 113 10.15 -1.13 -5.53
N THR A 114 10.69 -1.67 -4.44
CA THR A 114 10.07 -1.55 -3.12
C THR A 114 10.25 -0.13 -2.60
N GLN A 115 9.32 0.72 -3.03
CA GLN A 115 9.25 2.14 -2.70
C GLN A 115 7.80 2.64 -2.81
N ILE A 116 7.55 3.82 -2.26
CA ILE A 116 6.31 4.57 -2.47
C ILE A 116 6.69 5.85 -3.18
N ASP A 117 6.08 6.11 -4.33
CA ASP A 117 6.28 7.34 -5.10
C ASP A 117 5.03 8.21 -4.97
N ILE A 118 5.21 9.45 -4.53
CA ILE A 118 4.15 10.46 -4.53
C ILE A 118 4.41 11.41 -5.69
N VAL A 119 3.50 11.43 -6.66
CA VAL A 119 3.62 12.21 -7.89
C VAL A 119 2.49 13.23 -7.92
N GLN A 120 2.85 14.52 -7.93
CA GLN A 120 1.88 15.61 -8.00
C GLN A 120 1.85 16.19 -9.40
N PHE A 121 0.64 16.48 -9.88
CA PHE A 121 0.38 17.11 -11.17
C PHE A 121 -0.31 18.48 -10.96
N PRO A 122 0.43 19.55 -10.60
CA PRO A 122 -0.15 20.87 -10.32
C PRO A 122 -0.95 21.43 -11.50
N ASP A 123 -0.49 21.15 -12.71
CA ASP A 123 -1.12 21.57 -13.96
C ASP A 123 -2.06 20.53 -14.59
N GLY A 124 -2.28 19.41 -13.90
CA GLY A 124 -2.98 18.24 -14.41
C GLY A 124 -2.10 17.38 -15.33
N LEU A 125 -2.64 16.26 -15.80
CA LEU A 125 -1.91 15.23 -16.55
C LEU A 125 -1.32 15.70 -17.90
N GLY A 126 -1.75 16.85 -18.42
CA GLY A 126 -1.21 17.46 -19.64
C GLY A 126 -0.25 18.64 -19.38
N GLY A 127 0.07 18.91 -18.12
CA GLY A 127 1.01 19.95 -17.71
C GLY A 127 2.47 19.53 -17.90
N ASN A 128 3.38 20.51 -17.92
CA ASN A 128 4.81 20.25 -18.02
C ASN A 128 5.49 20.06 -16.65
N ASP A 129 4.81 20.45 -15.57
CA ASP A 129 5.35 20.41 -14.22
C ASP A 129 4.88 19.13 -13.51
N ILE A 130 5.84 18.28 -13.14
CA ILE A 130 5.65 17.07 -12.34
C ILE A 130 6.55 17.18 -11.12
N ILE A 131 5.97 16.99 -9.92
CA ILE A 131 6.72 16.99 -8.66
C ILE A 131 6.68 15.59 -8.09
N GLU A 132 7.84 14.96 -7.96
CA GLU A 132 7.98 13.58 -7.50
C GLU A 132 8.74 13.50 -6.18
N ASN A 133 8.21 12.70 -5.26
CA ASN A 133 8.80 12.39 -3.97
C ASN A 133 8.80 10.87 -3.75
N THR A 134 9.99 10.26 -3.82
CA THR A 134 10.19 8.82 -3.62
C THR A 134 10.61 8.51 -2.18
N PHE A 135 9.92 7.54 -1.57
CA PHE A 135 10.17 7.04 -0.22
C PHE A 135 10.72 5.61 -0.27
N LYS A 136 11.97 5.42 0.17
CA LYS A 136 12.69 4.15 0.19
C LYS A 136 13.07 3.71 1.62
N GLY A 137 13.60 2.51 1.72
CA GLY A 137 14.03 1.90 2.98
C GLY A 137 12.99 0.94 3.53
N PRO A 138 13.03 0.61 4.83
CA PRO A 138 12.08 -0.31 5.45
C PRO A 138 10.62 0.04 5.16
N ILE A 139 9.81 -0.97 4.85
CA ILE A 139 8.47 -0.75 4.29
C ILE A 139 7.50 -0.02 5.25
N HIS A 140 7.71 -0.14 6.55
CA HIS A 140 6.93 0.59 7.56
C HIS A 140 7.39 2.05 7.71
N GLN A 141 8.68 2.33 7.47
CA GLN A 141 9.23 3.68 7.52
C GLN A 141 8.85 4.47 6.28
N GLN A 142 8.94 3.87 5.08
CA GLN A 142 8.43 4.50 3.85
C GLN A 142 6.94 4.85 3.99
N LEU A 143 6.11 3.96 4.58
CA LEU A 143 4.68 4.20 4.79
C LEU A 143 4.46 5.38 5.74
N ARG A 144 5.13 5.39 6.89
CA ARG A 144 5.05 6.51 7.85
C ARG A 144 5.51 7.83 7.23
N ALA A 145 6.62 7.82 6.48
CA ALA A 145 7.16 9.00 5.84
C ALA A 145 6.23 9.54 4.75
N ALA A 146 5.69 8.67 3.90
CA ALA A 146 4.73 9.02 2.86
C ALA A 146 3.43 9.60 3.47
N LEU A 147 2.87 8.95 4.49
CA LEU A 147 1.68 9.46 5.20
C LEU A 147 1.93 10.82 5.85
N GLN A 148 3.08 10.99 6.51
CA GLN A 148 3.47 12.25 7.12
C GLN A 148 3.66 13.35 6.08
N PHE A 149 4.23 13.04 4.92
CA PHE A 149 4.34 13.97 3.80
C PHE A 149 2.95 14.39 3.31
N ILE A 150 2.04 13.44 3.04
CA ILE A 150 0.68 13.74 2.58
C ILE A 150 -0.05 14.61 3.60
N LYS A 151 0.05 14.29 4.88
CA LYS A 151 -0.57 15.04 5.97
C LYS A 151 -0.12 16.49 6.04
N ASN A 152 1.16 16.76 5.79
CA ASN A 152 1.74 18.09 5.97
C ASN A 152 1.72 18.94 4.69
N MET A 153 1.86 18.31 3.53
CA MET A 153 2.07 19.01 2.25
C MET A 153 0.84 19.01 1.35
N ILE A 154 -0.04 18.01 1.47
CA ILE A 154 -1.18 17.82 0.56
C ILE A 154 -2.51 18.10 1.29
N ILE A 155 -2.68 17.57 2.51
CA ILE A 155 -3.92 17.75 3.26
C ILE A 155 -4.02 19.19 3.78
N THR A 156 -5.13 19.85 3.46
CA THR A 156 -5.43 21.22 3.87
C THR A 156 -6.79 21.27 4.55
N GLU A 157 -6.87 21.98 5.68
CA GLU A 157 -8.13 22.27 6.35
C GLU A 157 -8.77 23.54 5.79
N LYS A 158 -10.10 23.53 5.60
CA LYS A 158 -10.91 24.70 5.28
C LYS A 158 -11.92 24.96 6.39
N VAL A 159 -12.03 26.24 6.76
CA VAL A 159 -12.96 26.73 7.76
C VAL A 159 -13.89 27.76 7.13
N ILE A 160 -15.20 27.53 7.15
CA ILE A 160 -16.21 28.44 6.62
C ILE A 160 -17.03 29.00 7.78
N LYS A 161 -16.98 30.32 7.97
CA LYS A 161 -17.79 31.04 8.95
C LYS A 161 -19.08 31.53 8.30
N HIS A 162 -20.18 31.42 9.03
CA HIS A 162 -21.50 31.87 8.59
C HIS A 162 -21.95 33.05 9.46
N PRO A 163 -22.57 34.10 8.89
CA PRO A 163 -22.98 35.28 9.64
C PRO A 163 -24.21 35.04 10.54
N ASP A 164 -24.98 34.00 10.25
CA ASP A 164 -26.26 33.65 10.87
C ASP A 164 -26.14 32.58 11.97
N ARG A 165 -24.95 32.00 12.19
CA ARG A 165 -24.69 31.04 13.27
C ARG A 165 -23.30 31.20 13.88
N ALA A 166 -23.14 30.77 15.12
CA ALA A 166 -21.86 30.86 15.83
C ALA A 166 -20.87 29.78 15.37
N GLU A 167 -21.36 28.60 14.97
CA GLU A 167 -20.54 27.49 14.53
C GLU A 167 -19.99 27.68 13.11
N ALA A 168 -18.72 27.33 12.91
CA ALA A 168 -18.08 27.29 11.60
C ALA A 168 -18.05 25.85 11.05
N ASP A 169 -18.24 25.67 9.74
CA ASP A 169 -18.00 24.38 9.11
C ASP A 169 -16.49 24.18 8.96
N ARG A 170 -15.99 23.00 9.36
CA ARG A 170 -14.58 22.61 9.24
C ARG A 170 -14.49 21.27 8.51
N PHE A 171 -13.70 21.22 7.45
CA PHE A 171 -13.50 20.01 6.67
C PHE A 171 -12.14 20.05 5.97
N PHE A 172 -11.61 18.87 5.63
CA PHE A 172 -10.35 18.73 4.91
C PHE A 172 -10.60 18.51 3.42
N ASN A 173 -9.62 18.83 2.57
CA ASN A 173 -9.67 18.46 1.15
C ASN A 173 -9.74 16.95 0.96
N TYR A 174 -9.02 16.20 1.81
CA TYR A 174 -9.11 14.74 1.94
C TYR A 174 -8.99 14.35 3.43
N PRO A 175 -9.83 13.43 3.94
CA PRO A 175 -9.68 12.95 5.31
C PRO A 175 -8.44 12.06 5.43
N PHE A 176 -7.53 12.40 6.35
CA PHE A 176 -6.28 11.65 6.57
C PHE A 176 -6.52 10.16 6.83
N ALA A 177 -7.54 9.81 7.60
CA ALA A 177 -7.85 8.40 7.91
C ALA A 177 -8.21 7.57 6.67
N ALA A 178 -8.83 8.16 5.64
CA ALA A 178 -9.12 7.46 4.39
C ALA A 178 -7.84 7.19 3.59
N ILE A 179 -6.94 8.19 3.53
CA ILE A 179 -5.64 8.06 2.87
C ILE A 179 -4.77 7.04 3.59
N GLU A 180 -4.72 7.11 4.92
CA GLU A 180 -3.98 6.17 5.78
C GLU A 180 -4.41 4.73 5.52
N GLU A 181 -5.71 4.47 5.55
CA GLU A 181 -6.23 3.12 5.32
C GLU A 181 -5.98 2.66 3.87
N ALA A 182 -6.15 3.53 2.87
CA ALA A 182 -5.92 3.17 1.46
C ALA A 182 -4.43 2.88 1.18
N LEU A 183 -3.51 3.72 1.66
CA LEU A 183 -2.07 3.54 1.45
C LEU A 183 -1.52 2.36 2.25
N SER A 184 -1.98 2.16 3.48
CA SER A 184 -1.64 0.96 4.27
C SER A 184 -2.11 -0.31 3.58
N ASN A 185 -3.29 -0.31 2.97
CA ASN A 185 -3.79 -1.46 2.20
C ASN A 185 -2.96 -1.71 0.93
N ALA A 186 -2.51 -0.66 0.24
CA ALA A 186 -1.58 -0.81 -0.89
C ALA A 186 -0.27 -1.48 -0.46
N VAL A 187 0.35 -1.04 0.65
CA VAL A 187 1.57 -1.65 1.21
C VAL A 187 1.33 -3.10 1.65
N TYR A 188 0.18 -3.37 2.28
CA TYR A 188 -0.19 -4.71 2.74
C TYR A 188 -0.33 -5.69 1.57
N HIS A 189 -1.01 -5.28 0.50
CA HIS A 189 -1.44 -6.17 -0.58
C HIS A 189 -0.49 -6.23 -1.78
N ARG A 190 0.49 -5.32 -1.88
CA ARG A 190 1.51 -5.31 -2.93
C ARG A 190 2.21 -6.68 -3.06
N ALA A 191 2.44 -7.15 -4.27
CA ALA A 191 3.35 -8.26 -4.51
C ALA A 191 4.79 -7.73 -4.67
N TYR A 192 5.63 -8.07 -3.69
CA TYR A 192 7.00 -7.54 -3.60
C TYR A 192 8.00 -8.24 -4.55
N ASP A 193 7.54 -9.25 -5.28
CA ASP A 193 8.25 -9.86 -6.40
C ASP A 193 7.96 -9.17 -7.75
N ILE A 194 6.99 -8.26 -7.80
CA ILE A 194 6.72 -7.39 -8.96
C ILE A 194 7.55 -6.11 -8.84
N ARG A 195 8.17 -5.71 -9.95
CA ARG A 195 9.08 -4.56 -10.05
C ARG A 195 8.35 -3.24 -10.32
N GLU A 196 7.21 -3.05 -9.66
CA GLU A 196 6.41 -1.82 -9.76
C GLU A 196 6.27 -1.18 -8.38
N PRO A 197 6.45 0.16 -8.26
CA PRO A 197 6.28 0.86 -7.00
C PRO A 197 4.79 0.96 -6.61
N ILE A 198 4.53 1.40 -5.38
CA ILE A 198 3.22 1.97 -5.05
C ILE A 198 3.26 3.43 -5.49
N GLU A 199 2.30 3.84 -6.31
CA GLU A 199 2.22 5.21 -6.82
C GLU A 199 1.03 5.93 -6.20
N VAL A 200 1.27 7.11 -5.63
CA VAL A 200 0.25 8.04 -5.13
C VAL A 200 0.22 9.25 -6.04
N ARG A 201 -0.74 9.27 -6.97
CA ARG A 201 -0.97 10.40 -7.88
C ARG A 201 -1.85 11.43 -7.21
N VAL A 202 -1.39 12.67 -7.18
CA VAL A 202 -2.15 13.80 -6.64
C VAL A 202 -2.48 14.74 -7.79
N GLU A 203 -3.74 14.70 -8.21
CA GLU A 203 -4.32 15.59 -9.20
C GLU A 203 -5.13 16.69 -8.52
N ARG A 204 -5.65 17.64 -9.30
CA ARG A 204 -6.40 18.79 -8.77
C ARG A 204 -7.67 18.39 -8.03
N ASP A 205 -8.35 17.34 -8.49
CA ASP A 205 -9.66 16.92 -8.02
C ASP A 205 -9.67 15.57 -7.30
N ARG A 206 -8.55 14.83 -7.31
CA ARG A 206 -8.46 13.50 -6.72
C ARG A 206 -7.04 13.08 -6.36
N ILE A 207 -6.96 12.12 -5.44
CA ILE A 207 -5.77 11.33 -5.17
C ILE A 207 -6.04 9.90 -5.62
N GLU A 208 -5.12 9.32 -6.40
CA GLU A 208 -5.15 7.91 -6.79
C GLU A 208 -3.99 7.17 -6.13
N ILE A 209 -4.29 6.08 -5.42
CA ILE A 209 -3.28 5.19 -4.85
C ILE A 209 -3.31 3.90 -5.66
N ILE A 210 -2.21 3.62 -6.35
CA ILE A 210 -2.05 2.51 -7.30
C ILE A 210 -1.10 1.49 -6.70
N SER A 211 -1.47 0.22 -6.76
CA SER A 211 -0.62 -0.89 -6.33
C SER A 211 -0.76 -2.09 -7.24
N PHE A 212 0.30 -2.92 -7.27
CA PHE A 212 0.38 -4.11 -8.10
C PHE A 212 0.61 -5.38 -7.27
N PRO A 213 -0.01 -6.50 -7.62
CA PRO A 213 -1.03 -6.64 -8.66
C PRO A 213 -2.39 -6.16 -8.14
N GLY A 214 -3.43 -6.44 -8.90
CA GLY A 214 -4.80 -6.25 -8.47
C GLY A 214 -5.23 -7.16 -7.32
N PRO A 215 -6.48 -7.01 -6.88
CA PRO A 215 -7.01 -7.77 -5.75
C PRO A 215 -7.16 -9.25 -6.12
N ASP A 216 -7.32 -10.10 -5.11
CA ASP A 216 -7.61 -11.53 -5.33
C ASP A 216 -8.81 -11.73 -6.28
N ARG A 217 -8.80 -12.81 -7.07
CA ARG A 217 -9.83 -13.11 -8.08
C ARG A 217 -11.24 -13.26 -7.52
N SER A 218 -11.38 -13.47 -6.21
CA SER A 218 -12.68 -13.41 -5.54
C SER A 218 -13.29 -12.00 -5.45
N VAL A 219 -12.51 -10.95 -5.71
CA VAL A 219 -12.91 -9.55 -5.67
C VAL A 219 -13.34 -9.06 -7.05
N THR A 220 -14.64 -9.06 -7.33
CA THR A 220 -15.15 -8.63 -8.65
C THR A 220 -15.21 -7.09 -8.76
N GLN A 221 -15.13 -6.57 -9.99
CA GLN A 221 -15.35 -5.13 -10.25
C GLN A 221 -16.72 -4.65 -9.74
N GLU A 222 -17.77 -5.47 -9.89
CA GLU A 222 -19.10 -5.17 -9.35
C GLU A 222 -19.10 -5.14 -7.81
N GLY A 223 -18.37 -6.07 -7.16
CA GLY A 223 -18.16 -6.08 -5.73
C GLY A 223 -17.46 -4.80 -5.24
N LEU A 224 -16.45 -4.32 -5.98
CA LEU A 224 -15.77 -3.05 -5.70
C LEU A 224 -16.70 -1.85 -5.81
N LYS A 225 -17.52 -1.77 -6.87
CA LYS A 225 -18.52 -0.69 -7.06
C LYS A 225 -19.53 -0.62 -5.92
N HIS A 226 -19.87 -1.76 -5.31
CA HIS A 226 -20.79 -1.84 -4.18
C HIS A 226 -20.09 -1.88 -2.82
N TYR A 227 -18.76 -1.77 -2.77
CA TYR A 227 -17.94 -1.89 -1.56
C TYR A 227 -18.18 -3.19 -0.79
N ARG A 228 -18.57 -4.25 -1.50
CA ARG A 228 -18.85 -5.58 -0.96
C ARG A 228 -17.76 -6.53 -1.41
N VAL A 229 -16.69 -6.57 -0.62
CA VAL A 229 -15.54 -7.42 -0.88
C VAL A 229 -15.40 -8.44 0.24
N SER A 230 -15.36 -9.73 -0.11
CA SER A 230 -15.08 -10.81 0.84
C SER A 230 -13.75 -11.46 0.49
N ASN A 231 -12.66 -10.91 1.02
CA ASN A 231 -11.34 -11.46 0.76
C ASN A 231 -11.03 -12.58 1.77
N ARG A 232 -10.76 -13.80 1.28
CA ARG A 232 -10.52 -14.98 2.14
C ARG A 232 -9.05 -15.37 2.27
N ARG A 233 -8.16 -14.81 1.45
CA ARG A 233 -6.73 -15.13 1.44
C ARG A 233 -5.89 -13.86 1.46
N TYR A 234 -4.88 -13.85 2.33
CA TYR A 234 -3.92 -12.75 2.45
C TYR A 234 -2.59 -13.17 1.84
N ARG A 235 -2.09 -12.39 0.87
CA ARG A 235 -0.84 -12.64 0.15
C ARG A 235 0.38 -12.49 1.07
N ASN A 236 0.42 -11.42 1.86
CA ASN A 236 1.54 -11.10 2.75
C ASN A 236 1.14 -11.21 4.21
N ARG A 237 1.05 -12.44 4.72
CA ARG A 237 0.57 -12.69 6.08
C ARG A 237 1.52 -12.09 7.13
N ARG A 238 2.83 -12.27 6.95
CA ARG A 238 3.84 -11.78 7.90
C ARG A 238 3.93 -10.27 7.86
N ILE A 239 3.97 -9.66 6.66
CA ILE A 239 3.92 -8.19 6.54
C ILE A 239 2.70 -7.64 7.28
N GLY A 240 1.55 -8.28 7.10
CA GLY A 240 0.33 -7.92 7.80
C GLY A 240 0.43 -8.00 9.32
N ASP A 241 1.07 -9.03 9.86
CA ASP A 241 1.30 -9.17 11.30
C ASP A 241 2.17 -8.01 11.84
N PHE A 242 3.28 -7.70 11.16
CA PHE A 242 4.18 -6.59 11.54
C PHE A 242 3.47 -5.22 11.47
N LEU A 243 2.71 -4.94 10.41
CA LEU A 243 1.96 -3.68 10.29
C LEU A 243 0.85 -3.56 11.36
N LYS A 244 0.21 -4.68 11.75
CA LYS A 244 -0.77 -4.71 12.84
C LYS A 244 -0.14 -4.43 14.19
N GLU A 245 1.02 -5.04 14.47
CA GLU A 245 1.78 -4.79 15.69
C GLU A 245 2.18 -3.32 15.80
N LEU A 246 2.45 -2.65 14.67
CA LEU A 246 2.74 -1.20 14.59
C LEU A 246 1.50 -0.30 14.54
N HIS A 247 0.29 -0.86 14.66
CA HIS A 247 -0.98 -0.14 14.53
C HIS A 247 -1.17 0.62 13.21
N LEU A 248 -0.49 0.21 12.13
CA LEU A 248 -0.59 0.82 10.80
C LEU A 248 -1.72 0.21 9.95
N THR A 249 -2.24 -0.96 10.34
CA THR A 249 -3.40 -1.62 9.71
C THR A 249 -4.10 -2.55 10.69
N GLU A 250 -5.39 -2.80 10.49
CA GLU A 250 -6.15 -3.79 11.26
C GLU A 250 -6.19 -5.18 10.61
N GLY A 251 -5.98 -5.26 9.28
CA GLY A 251 -6.01 -6.48 8.46
C GLY A 251 -7.14 -7.46 8.78
N ARG A 252 -8.37 -6.95 8.91
CA ARG A 252 -9.62 -7.72 9.14
C ARG A 252 -10.71 -7.40 8.10
N ASN A 253 -10.34 -7.01 6.88
CA ASN A 253 -11.28 -6.57 5.84
C ASN A 253 -12.18 -5.37 6.25
N THR A 254 -11.77 -4.59 7.25
CA THR A 254 -12.49 -3.39 7.72
C THR A 254 -12.15 -2.14 6.91
N GLY A 255 -11.14 -2.22 6.04
CA GLY A 255 -10.57 -1.05 5.36
C GLY A 255 -11.55 -0.25 4.51
N PHE A 256 -12.35 -0.93 3.67
CA PHE A 256 -13.39 -0.25 2.87
C PHE A 256 -14.37 0.53 3.73
N LYS A 257 -14.83 -0.07 4.84
CA LYS A 257 -15.80 0.58 5.74
C LYS A 257 -15.19 1.81 6.42
N LYS A 258 -13.95 1.73 6.89
CA LYS A 258 -13.25 2.87 7.47
C LYS A 258 -13.03 4.02 6.49
N ILE A 259 -12.66 3.72 5.25
CA ILE A 259 -12.52 4.73 4.20
C ILE A 259 -13.86 5.44 3.99
N LEU A 260 -14.95 4.67 3.86
CA LEU A 260 -16.30 5.22 3.72
C LEU A 260 -16.72 6.08 4.93
N ASP A 261 -16.51 5.59 6.14
CA ASP A 261 -16.87 6.30 7.38
C ASP A 261 -16.08 7.61 7.52
N ALA A 262 -14.78 7.60 7.19
CA ALA A 262 -13.93 8.79 7.22
C ALA A 262 -14.34 9.83 6.17
N LEU A 263 -14.72 9.39 4.97
CA LEU A 263 -15.22 10.27 3.91
C LEU A 263 -16.59 10.85 4.28
N GLU A 264 -17.51 10.04 4.80
CA GLU A 264 -18.83 10.48 5.25
C GLU A 264 -18.72 11.49 6.41
N ALA A 265 -17.89 11.22 7.41
CA ALA A 265 -17.65 12.14 8.51
C ALA A 265 -17.05 13.49 8.07
N ASN A 266 -16.23 13.49 7.01
CA ASN A 266 -15.66 14.71 6.43
C ASN A 266 -16.61 15.39 5.41
N GLY A 267 -17.75 14.78 5.05
CA GLY A 267 -18.64 15.29 3.99
C GLY A 267 -18.06 15.16 2.57
N SER A 268 -17.09 14.26 2.36
CA SER A 268 -16.41 14.08 1.07
C SER A 268 -17.17 13.14 0.13
N PRO A 269 -16.93 13.23 -1.19
CA PRO A 269 -17.49 12.28 -2.13
C PRO A 269 -17.04 10.84 -1.84
N LYS A 270 -17.85 9.88 -2.27
CA LYS A 270 -17.52 8.45 -2.12
C LYS A 270 -16.27 8.10 -2.94
N PRO A 271 -15.45 7.14 -2.48
CA PRO A 271 -14.25 6.74 -3.20
C PRO A 271 -14.62 5.88 -4.41
N GLU A 272 -13.71 5.73 -5.36
CA GLU A 272 -13.81 4.73 -6.41
C GLU A 272 -12.69 3.71 -6.28
N PHE A 273 -13.02 2.44 -6.44
CA PHE A 273 -12.05 1.36 -6.46
C PHE A 273 -12.10 0.66 -7.81
N GLU A 274 -10.94 0.51 -8.44
CA GLU A 274 -10.83 -0.02 -9.79
C GLU A 274 -9.77 -1.12 -9.86
N THR A 275 -10.05 -2.10 -10.71
CA THR A 275 -9.14 -3.11 -11.21
C THR A 275 -9.57 -3.45 -12.64
N ASP A 276 -8.65 -3.97 -13.45
CA ASP A 276 -8.97 -4.52 -14.76
C ASP A 276 -9.51 -5.97 -14.67
N GLU A 277 -9.89 -6.55 -15.81
CA GLU A 277 -10.40 -7.93 -15.91
C GLU A 277 -9.35 -8.99 -15.53
N ASN A 278 -8.07 -8.67 -15.71
CA ASN A 278 -6.96 -9.57 -15.38
C ASN A 278 -6.48 -9.45 -13.93
N HIS A 279 -7.02 -8.49 -13.16
CA HIS A 279 -6.56 -8.16 -11.82
C HIS A 279 -5.07 -7.82 -11.78
N SER A 280 -4.59 -7.08 -12.79
CA SER A 280 -3.20 -6.67 -12.92
C SER A 280 -2.84 -5.51 -12.00
N TYR A 281 -3.80 -4.66 -11.62
CA TYR A 281 -3.58 -3.52 -10.72
C TYR A 281 -4.78 -3.25 -9.81
N PHE A 282 -4.57 -2.50 -8.74
CA PHE A 282 -5.64 -1.97 -7.91
C PHE A 282 -5.45 -0.47 -7.72
N ILE A 283 -6.51 0.31 -7.98
CA ILE A 283 -6.55 1.76 -7.77
C ILE A 283 -7.59 2.09 -6.71
N SER A 284 -7.19 2.87 -5.71
CA SER A 284 -8.10 3.58 -4.80
C SER A 284 -8.11 5.06 -5.15
N ARG A 285 -9.23 5.56 -5.67
CA ARG A 285 -9.44 6.99 -5.98
C ARG A 285 -10.23 7.65 -4.88
N LEU A 286 -9.66 8.71 -4.32
CA LEU A 286 -10.30 9.58 -3.33
C LEU A 286 -10.51 10.94 -3.98
N PHE A 287 -11.75 11.42 -4.03
CA PHE A 287 -12.07 12.72 -4.62
C PHE A 287 -11.97 13.84 -3.58
N ILE A 288 -11.58 15.02 -4.05
CA ILE A 288 -11.46 16.20 -3.22
C ILE A 288 -12.83 16.61 -2.67
N HIS A 289 -12.86 17.10 -1.43
CA HIS A 289 -14.07 17.66 -0.87
C HIS A 289 -14.57 18.85 -1.71
N GLU A 290 -15.86 18.84 -2.11
CA GLU A 290 -16.45 19.81 -3.05
C GLU A 290 -16.25 21.27 -2.64
N GLY A 291 -16.22 21.53 -1.34
CA GLY A 291 -15.90 22.86 -0.77
C GLY A 291 -14.57 23.45 -1.25
N PHE A 292 -13.62 22.66 -1.75
CA PHE A 292 -12.36 23.14 -2.34
C PHE A 292 -12.49 23.50 -3.84
N LEU A 293 -13.41 22.86 -4.58
CA LEU A 293 -13.62 23.11 -6.02
C LEU A 293 -14.28 24.48 -6.29
N VAL A 294 -15.15 24.94 -5.38
CA VAL A 294 -15.92 26.19 -5.55
C VAL A 294 -15.01 27.44 -5.55
N ASP A 295 -13.86 27.40 -4.88
CA ASP A 295 -12.94 28.54 -4.81
C ASP A 295 -11.99 28.64 -6.01
N GLU A 296 -11.63 27.52 -6.66
CA GLU A 296 -10.86 27.57 -7.90
C GLU A 296 -11.65 28.30 -8.99
N ASN A 297 -12.93 27.97 -9.17
CA ASN A 297 -13.77 28.64 -10.15
C ASN A 297 -13.91 30.15 -9.89
N LYS A 298 -14.00 30.57 -8.61
CA LYS A 298 -14.04 31.99 -8.24
C LYS A 298 -12.70 32.70 -8.45
N ARG A 299 -11.56 32.05 -8.18
CA ARG A 299 -10.21 32.59 -8.44
C ARG A 299 -9.94 32.72 -9.94
N SER A 300 -10.29 31.71 -10.73
CA SER A 300 -10.14 31.69 -12.19
C SER A 300 -10.98 32.78 -12.87
N GLN A 301 -12.23 33.00 -12.44
CA GLN A 301 -13.08 34.08 -12.96
C GLN A 301 -12.56 35.50 -12.60
N LYS A 302 -11.98 35.68 -11.41
CA LYS A 302 -11.35 36.96 -11.02
C LYS A 302 -10.07 37.23 -11.81
N GLY A 303 -9.26 36.20 -12.10
CA GLY A 303 -8.07 36.31 -12.95
C GLY A 303 -8.40 36.68 -14.41
N ALA A 304 -9.44 36.04 -14.98
CA ALA A 304 -9.90 36.34 -16.34
C ALA A 304 -10.44 37.77 -16.49
N LYS A 305 -11.21 38.27 -15.52
CA LYS A 305 -11.70 39.67 -15.51
C LYS A 305 -10.61 40.73 -15.35
N LYS A 306 -9.44 40.36 -14.81
CA LYS A 306 -8.30 41.28 -14.64
C LYS A 306 -7.47 41.39 -15.92
N ARG A 307 -7.37 40.31 -16.71
CA ARG A 307 -6.70 40.28 -18.02
C ARG A 307 -7.53 40.87 -19.16
N SER A 308 -8.87 40.92 -19.04
CA SER A 308 -9.72 41.58 -20.05
C SER A 308 -9.89 43.09 -19.85
N ARG A 309 -9.26 43.66 -18.81
CA ARG A 309 -9.28 45.10 -18.48
C ARG A 309 -7.90 45.76 -18.62
N SER A 310 -6.91 45.03 -19.15
CA SER A 310 -5.58 45.50 -19.53
C SER A 310 -5.45 45.45 -21.04
#